data_AF-A0A2T6ZKJ5-F1
#
_entry.id   AF-A0A2T6ZKJ5-F1
#
_cell.length_a   1.000
_cell.length_b   1.000
_cell.length_c   1.000
_cell.angle_alpha   90.00
_cell.angle_beta   90.00
_cell.angle_gamma   90.00
#
_symmetry.space_group_name_H-M   'P 1'
#
loop_
_entity.id
_entity.type
_entity.pdbx_description
1 polymer ?
#
loop_
_entity_poly.entity_id
_entity_poly.type
_entity_poly.pdbx_seq_one_letter_code
_entity_poly.pdbx_strand_id
1 'polypeptide(L)' 'DPNAPKRGLSAYMFFANEQRENVRNDNPGIAFGQVGKVLGERWKALSDKQRQPYEAKAAADKKRYEDEKAAYNVSDPLEL' A
#
# COMPACT_ATOMS: atom_id res chain seq x y z
N ASP A 1 -10.80 16.17 6.82
CA ASP A 1 -12.12 15.53 6.93
C ASP A 1 -11.96 14.09 7.41
N PRO A 2 -12.54 13.68 8.55
CA PRO A 2 -12.48 12.31 9.07
C PRO A 2 -13.36 11.29 8.30
N ASN A 3 -14.32 11.77 7.51
CA ASN A 3 -15.21 10.99 6.64
C ASN A 3 -14.68 10.84 5.21
N ALA A 4 -13.67 11.63 4.81
CA ALA A 4 -13.04 11.49 3.51
C ALA A 4 -12.39 10.10 3.34
N PRO A 5 -12.51 9.50 2.14
CA PRO A 5 -12.01 8.16 1.90
C PRO A 5 -10.50 8.08 2.00
N LYS A 6 -10.01 6.95 2.53
CA LYS A 6 -8.58 6.71 2.68
C LYS A 6 -7.95 6.49 1.31
N ARG A 7 -6.85 7.19 1.07
CA ARG A 7 -6.04 7.05 -0.16
C ARG A 7 -5.67 5.59 -0.41
N GLY A 8 -5.66 5.21 -1.69
CA GLY A 8 -5.20 3.90 -2.12
C GLY A 8 -3.73 3.66 -1.78
N LEU A 9 -3.39 2.40 -1.50
CA LEU A 9 -2.05 1.91 -1.25
C LEU A 9 -1.32 1.62 -2.57
N SER A 10 0.01 1.82 -2.56
CA SER A 10 0.86 1.45 -3.69
C SER A 10 1.21 -0.04 -3.68
N ALA A 11 1.71 -0.54 -4.82
CA ALA A 11 2.16 -1.93 -4.94
C ALA A 11 3.24 -2.27 -3.89
N TYR A 12 4.19 -1.35 -3.69
CA TYR A 12 5.20 -1.48 -2.65
C TYR A 12 4.58 -1.53 -1.24
N MET A 13 3.55 -0.75 -0.94
CA MET A 13 2.90 -0.79 0.38
C MET A 13 2.20 -2.14 0.62
N PHE A 14 1.55 -2.71 -0.40
CA PHE A 14 1.00 -4.07 -0.29
C PHE A 14 2.08 -5.11 -0.03
N PHE A 15 3.18 -5.07 -0.80
CA PHE A 15 4.33 -5.94 -0.59
C PHE A 15 4.93 -5.78 0.81
N ALA A 16 5.17 -4.53 1.22
CA ALA A 16 5.78 -4.21 2.50
C ALA A 16 4.92 -4.70 3.67
N ASN A 17 3.60 -4.54 3.60
CA ASN A 17 2.68 -5.03 4.62
C ASN A 17 2.71 -6.56 4.72
N GLU A 18 2.76 -7.25 3.58
CA GLU A 18 2.79 -8.72 3.53
C GLU A 18 4.14 -9.29 4.02
N GLN A 19 5.26 -8.62 3.71
CA GLN A 19 6.61 -9.12 3.99
C GLN A 19 7.24 -8.60 5.29
N ARG A 20 6.63 -7.60 5.94
CA ARG A 20 7.19 -6.98 7.16
C ARG A 20 7.45 -8.00 8.26
N GLU A 21 6.49 -8.87 8.54
CA GLU A 21 6.64 -9.88 9.59
C GLU A 21 7.67 -10.95 9.20
N ASN A 22 7.76 -11.33 7.92
CA ASN A 22 8.82 -12.21 7.43
C ASN A 22 10.20 -11.60 7.67
N VAL A 23 10.39 -10.32 7.36
CA VAL A 23 11.66 -9.62 7.64
C VAL A 23 11.98 -9.61 9.13
N ARG A 24 10.99 -9.37 10.00
CA ARG A 24 11.20 -9.39 11.46
C ARG A 24 11.55 -10.78 11.99
N ASN A 25 10.92 -11.82 11.44
CA ASN A 25 11.19 -13.20 11.82
C ASN A 25 12.57 -13.67 11.34
N ASP A 26 12.96 -13.30 10.11
CA ASP A 26 14.28 -13.58 9.55
C ASP A 26 15.40 -12.80 10.27
N ASN A 27 15.06 -11.69 10.94
CA ASN A 27 15.99 -10.80 11.62
C ASN A 27 15.52 -10.47 13.05
N PRO A 28 15.60 -11.42 14.00
CA PRO A 28 15.17 -11.18 15.38
C PRO A 28 15.88 -9.98 15.99
N GLY A 29 15.11 -9.04 16.56
CA GLY A 29 15.65 -7.82 17.18
C GLY A 29 15.95 -6.66 16.22
N ILE A 30 15.64 -6.79 14.92
CA ILE A 30 15.82 -5.71 13.95
C ILE A 30 15.05 -4.44 14.34
N ALA A 31 15.71 -3.28 14.22
CA ALA A 31 15.07 -1.99 14.49
C ALA A 31 14.03 -1.66 13.42
N PHE A 32 12.93 -1.00 13.81
CA PHE A 32 11.84 -0.62 12.90
C PHE A 32 12.32 0.12 11.64
N GLY A 33 13.25 1.07 11.78
CA GLY A 33 13.81 1.80 10.65
C GLY A 33 14.61 0.91 9.68
N GLN A 34 15.25 -0.14 10.17
CA GLN A 34 16.01 -1.09 9.34
C GLN A 34 15.09 -2.06 8.57
N VAL A 35 13.91 -2.40 9.12
CA VAL A 35 12.91 -3.21 8.41
C VAL A 35 12.52 -2.55 7.09
N GLY A 36 12.29 -1.23 7.09
CA GLY A 36 11.98 -0.49 5.86
C GLY A 36 13.08 -0.56 4.81
N LYS A 37 14.35 -0.52 5.23
CA LYS A 37 15.50 -0.65 4.34
C LYS A 37 15.54 -2.02 3.67
N VAL A 38 15.40 -3.09 4.46
CA VAL A 38 15.38 -4.48 3.96
C VAL A 38 14.20 -4.71 3.00
N LEU A 39 13.01 -4.20 3.33
CA LEU A 39 11.84 -4.30 2.45
C LEU A 39 12.07 -3.57 1.12
N GLY A 40 12.67 -2.39 1.15
CA GLY A 40 13.02 -1.65 -0.06
C GLY A 40 14.02 -2.39 -0.95
N GLU A 41 15.03 -3.03 -0.35
CA GLU A 41 15.99 -3.88 -1.07
C GLU A 41 15.32 -5.13 -1.67
N ARG A 42 14.49 -5.84 -0.89
CA ARG A 42 13.72 -7.00 -1.39
C ARG A 42 12.79 -6.63 -2.55
N TRP A 43 12.10 -5.49 -2.45
CA TRP A 43 11.23 -4.99 -3.53
C TRP A 43 12.01 -4.71 -4.82
N LYS A 44 13.16 -4.05 -4.71
CA LYS A 44 14.04 -3.77 -5.86
C LYS A 44 14.56 -5.05 -6.53
N ALA A 45 14.76 -6.11 -5.75
CA ALA A 45 15.20 -7.41 -6.25
C ALA A 45 14.09 -8.25 -6.91
N LEU A 46 12.80 -7.91 -6.71
CA LEU A 46 11.70 -8.60 -7.38
C LEU A 46 11.73 -8.35 -8.89
N SER A 47 11.50 -9.42 -9.65
CA SER A 47 11.19 -9.35 -11.08
C SER A 47 9.80 -8.76 -11.32
N ASP A 48 9.53 -8.30 -12.54
CA ASP A 48 8.22 -7.76 -12.92
C ASP A 48 7.09 -8.78 -12.70
N LYS A 49 7.33 -10.06 -12.99
CA LYS A 49 6.38 -11.14 -12.72
C LYS A 49 6.04 -11.28 -11.23
N GLN A 50 7.02 -11.07 -10.35
CA GLN A 50 6.81 -11.12 -8.90
C GLN A 50 6.16 -9.82 -8.38
N ARG A 51 6.32 -8.70 -9.08
CA ARG A 51 5.65 -7.43 -8.75
C ARG A 51 4.21 -7.39 -9.22
N GLN A 52 3.88 -8.06 -10.32
CA GLN A 52 2.56 -8.04 -10.96
C GLN A 52 1.38 -8.27 -10.00
N PRO A 53 1.41 -9.24 -9.05
CA PRO A 53 0.32 -9.40 -8.09
C PRO A 53 0.10 -8.18 -7.20
N TYR A 54 1.17 -7.48 -6.83
CA TYR A 54 1.09 -6.27 -6.00
C TYR A 54 0.65 -5.05 -6.82
N GLU A 55 1.04 -4.99 -8.10
CA GLU A 55 0.53 -3.98 -9.04
C GLU A 55 -0.97 -4.14 -9.29
N ALA A 56 -1.45 -5.38 -9.42
CA ALA A 56 -2.88 -5.67 -9.52
C ALA A 56 -3.63 -5.26 -8.24
N LYS A 57 -3.09 -5.56 -7.04
CA LYS A 57 -3.65 -5.09 -5.76
C LYS A 57 -3.72 -3.55 -5.71
N ALA A 58 -2.66 -2.87 -6.13
CA ALA A 58 -2.62 -1.40 -6.16
C ALA A 58 -3.62 -0.79 -7.16
N ALA A 59 -3.78 -1.39 -8.34
CA ALA A 59 -4.76 -0.94 -9.32
C ALA A 59 -6.19 -1.10 -8.81
N ALA A 60 -6.50 -2.24 -8.18
CA ALA A 60 -7.80 -2.48 -7.55
C ALA A 60 -8.08 -1.49 -6.42
N ASP A 61 -7.09 -1.21 -5.56
CA ASP A 61 -7.26 -0.30 -4.44
C ASP A 61 -7.34 1.18 -4.87
N LYS A 62 -6.65 1.54 -5.95
CA LYS A 62 -6.82 2.84 -6.62
C LYS A 62 -8.26 3.00 -7.10
N LYS A 63 -8.82 1.97 -7.78
CA LYS A 63 -10.21 2.00 -8.22
C LYS A 63 -11.19 2.14 -7.06
N ARG A 64 -11.00 1.38 -5.97
CA ARG A 64 -11.79 1.53 -4.74
C ARG A 64 -11.76 2.97 -4.23
N TYR A 65 -10.57 3.56 -4.10
CA TYR A 65 -10.44 4.94 -3.61
C TYR A 65 -11.12 5.96 -4.54
N GLU A 66 -11.01 5.79 -5.86
CA GLU A 66 -11.65 6.67 -6.84
C GLU A 66 -13.18 6.57 -6.76
N ASP A 67 -13.73 5.36 -6.66
CA ASP A 67 -15.16 5.12 -6.51
C ASP A 67 -15.70 5.71 -5.19
N GLU A 68 -14.99 5.48 -4.07
CA GLU A 68 -15.35 6.05 -2.76
C GLU A 68 -15.24 7.58 -2.75
N LYS A 69 -14.21 8.15 -3.39
CA LYS A 69 -14.04 9.61 -3.50
C LYS A 69 -15.15 10.23 -4.34
N ALA A 70 -15.53 9.60 -5.45
CA ALA A 70 -16.65 10.05 -6.25
C ALA A 70 -17.96 10.05 -5.43
N ALA A 71 -18.22 8.98 -4.67
CA ALA A 71 -19.38 8.91 -3.79
C ALA A 71 -19.35 9.98 -2.69
N TYR A 72 -18.19 10.20 -2.06
CA TYR A 72 -18.00 11.23 -1.04
C TYR A 72 -18.29 12.63 -1.59
N ASN A 73 -17.73 12.98 -2.75
CA ASN A 73 -17.95 14.26 -3.42
C ASN A 73 -19.43 14.48 -3.84
N VAL A 74 -20.18 13.43 -4.14
CA VAL A 74 -21.62 13.52 -4.44
C VAL A 74 -22.44 13.70 -3.15
N SER A 75 -22.00 13.14 -2.03
CA SER A 75 -22.68 13.21 -0.74
C SER A 75 -22.35 14.43 0.12
N ASP A 76 -21.36 15.24 -0.27
CA ASP A 76 -20.93 16.46 0.44
C ASP A 76 -21.31 17.73 -0.38
N PRO A 77 -22.55 18.22 -0.28
CA PRO A 77 -23.06 19.32 -1.10
C PRO A 77 -22.55 20.72 -0.69
N LEU A 78 -21.55 20.83 0.20
CA LEU A 78 -21.09 22.12 0.75
C LEU A 78 -19.74 22.65 0.20
N GLU A 79 -19.14 22.01 -0.81
CA GLU A 79 -18.00 22.59 -1.55
C GLU A 79 -18.31 22.81 -3.05
N LEU A 80 -19.32 23.65 -3.32
CA LEU A 80 -19.41 24.45 -4.55
C LEU A 80 -19.31 25.93 -4.21
#